data_AF-A0A951SFQ5-F1
#
_entry.id   AF-A0A951SFQ5-F1
#
_cell.length_a   1.000
_cell.length_b   1.000
_cell.length_c   1.000
_cell.angle_alpha   90.00
_cell.angle_beta   90.00
_cell.angle_gamma   90.00
#
_symmetry.space_group_name_H-M   'P 1'
#
loop_
_entity.id
_entity.type
_entity.pdbx_description
1 polymer ?
#
loop_
_entity_poly.entity_id
_entity_poly.type
_entity_poly.pdbx_seq_one_letter_code
_entity_poly.pdbx_strand_id
1 'polypeptide(L)'
;MFIPHLFLFLSLLLLSGCVPAPHGGYYHPATTQEGAEVHRRSCGGKVGPEDSLVIHQRGLTMRIRFERQEGGIRANIPISVAGGAKLRVLPGAFVLEDLAGEGRAALRPQTLMGAIRSGPIDEPVEGPALRSLLLRVPEFSPTRFRLTFPPLEINGRVVTVAPVDFDYRAGEVGIYPLNC
;
A
#
# COMPACT_ATOMS: atom_id res chain seq x y z
N MET A 1 13.85 43.29 -29.81
CA MET A 1 12.57 42.74 -29.28
C MET A 1 12.63 41.20 -29.25
N PHE A 2 13.59 40.60 -28.54
CA PHE A 2 13.89 39.14 -28.58
C PHE A 2 13.68 38.41 -27.24
N ILE A 3 13.42 39.17 -26.17
CA ILE A 3 13.37 38.67 -24.79
C ILE A 3 12.16 37.76 -24.49
N PRO A 4 10.93 37.97 -25.03
CA PRO A 4 9.78 37.17 -24.60
C PRO A 4 9.81 35.72 -25.10
N HIS A 5 10.40 35.46 -26.27
CA HIS A 5 10.47 34.11 -26.84
C HIS A 5 11.51 33.24 -26.13
N LEU A 6 12.64 33.84 -25.73
CA LEU A 6 13.65 33.13 -24.94
C LEU A 6 13.09 32.72 -23.57
N PHE A 7 12.33 33.61 -22.91
CA PHE A 7 11.75 33.31 -21.59
C PHE A 7 10.69 32.20 -21.65
N LEU A 8 9.85 32.21 -22.70
CA LEU A 8 8.87 31.15 -22.94
C LEU A 8 9.54 29.81 -23.22
N PHE A 9 10.59 29.80 -24.06
CA PHE A 9 11.33 28.57 -24.39
C PHE A 9 12.06 27.99 -23.18
N LEU A 10 12.66 28.84 -22.33
CA LEU A 10 13.30 28.41 -21.09
C LEU A 10 12.30 27.83 -20.10
N SER A 11 11.10 28.42 -20.01
CA SER A 11 10.02 27.95 -19.14
C SER A 11 9.48 26.61 -19.61
N LEU A 12 9.32 26.42 -20.93
CA LEU A 12 8.92 25.13 -21.51
C LEU A 12 9.98 24.04 -21.32
N LEU A 13 11.27 24.37 -21.45
CA LEU A 13 12.36 23.45 -21.13
C LEU A 13 12.35 23.03 -19.66
N LEU A 14 12.14 23.98 -18.74
CA LEU A 14 12.04 23.71 -17.31
C LEU A 14 10.81 22.87 -16.94
N LEU A 15 9.68 23.05 -17.65
CA LEU A 15 8.47 22.22 -17.48
C LEU A 15 8.62 20.79 -17.99
N SER A 16 9.56 20.55 -18.92
CA SER A 16 9.85 19.21 -19.47
C SER A 16 10.99 18.48 -18.75
N GLY A 17 11.70 19.16 -17.84
CA GLY A 17 12.78 18.59 -17.07
C GLY A 17 12.26 17.65 -15.99
N CYS A 18 12.68 16.39 -16.01
CA CYS A 18 12.46 15.51 -14.88
C CYS A 18 13.48 15.86 -13.79
N VAL A 19 13.01 16.19 -12.59
CA VAL A 19 13.89 16.47 -11.47
C VAL A 19 14.09 15.15 -10.70
N PRO A 20 15.35 14.75 -10.41
CA PRO A 20 15.60 13.68 -9.47
C PRO A 20 15.08 14.14 -8.10
N ALA A 21 13.96 13.57 -7.68
CA ALA A 21 13.39 13.81 -6.36
C ALA A 21 13.63 12.55 -5.53
N PRO A 22 14.27 12.65 -4.35
CA PRO A 22 14.47 11.50 -3.50
C PRO A 22 13.10 10.91 -3.15
N HIS A 23 12.97 9.59 -3.25
CA HIS A 23 11.84 8.95 -2.58
C HIS A 23 11.95 9.23 -1.10
N GLY A 24 10.88 9.73 -0.50
CA GLY A 24 10.72 9.58 0.95
C GLY A 24 10.90 8.10 1.31
N GLY A 25 11.42 7.84 2.50
CA GLY A 25 11.64 6.46 2.92
C GLY A 25 10.35 5.64 2.85
N TYR A 26 10.46 4.43 2.35
CA TYR A 26 9.32 3.55 2.07
C TYR A 26 9.62 2.12 2.54
N TYR A 27 8.59 1.30 2.61
CA TYR A 27 8.74 -0.12 2.96
C TYR A 27 8.62 -0.98 1.72
N HIS A 28 9.73 -1.61 1.33
CA HIS A 28 9.84 -2.53 0.21
C HIS A 28 9.33 -3.92 0.62
N PRO A 29 8.48 -4.59 -0.17
CA PRO A 29 8.06 -5.95 0.14
C PRO A 29 9.21 -6.95 -0.02
N ALA A 30 9.50 -7.71 1.02
CA ALA A 30 10.60 -8.67 1.07
C ALA A 30 10.14 -10.15 1.01
N THR A 31 8.84 -10.39 0.83
CA THR A 31 8.27 -11.75 0.81
C THR A 31 8.45 -12.44 -0.54
N THR A 32 8.64 -13.76 -0.51
CA THR A 32 8.72 -14.65 -1.68
C THR A 32 7.52 -15.59 -1.77
N GLN A 33 6.39 -15.22 -1.17
CA GLN A 33 5.19 -16.04 -1.16
C GLN A 33 4.67 -16.29 -2.59
N GLU A 34 4.24 -17.52 -2.87
CA GLU A 34 3.54 -17.86 -4.10
C GLU A 34 2.24 -17.04 -4.26
N GLY A 35 2.00 -16.52 -5.47
CA GLY A 35 0.86 -15.66 -5.78
C GLY A 35 0.99 -14.21 -5.28
N ALA A 36 2.17 -13.82 -4.79
CA ALA A 36 2.48 -12.44 -4.44
C ALA A 36 3.33 -11.79 -5.53
N GLU A 37 2.93 -10.60 -5.98
CA GLU A 37 3.57 -9.81 -7.02
C GLU A 37 4.01 -8.47 -6.45
N VAL A 38 5.27 -8.11 -6.68
CA VAL A 38 5.80 -6.80 -6.28
C VAL A 38 5.45 -5.78 -7.36
N HIS A 39 4.72 -4.74 -6.98
CA HIS A 39 4.30 -3.67 -7.88
C HIS A 39 5.11 -2.39 -7.66
N ARG A 40 5.45 -1.75 -8.78
CA ARG A 40 6.11 -0.45 -8.81
C ARG A 40 5.11 0.69 -8.80
N ARG A 41 5.46 1.79 -8.12
CA ARG A 41 4.72 3.04 -8.24
C ARG A 41 4.85 3.55 -9.69
N SER A 42 3.76 4.01 -10.28
CA SER A 42 3.82 4.78 -11.53
C SER A 42 3.63 6.25 -11.20
N CYS A 43 4.47 7.11 -11.76
CA CYS A 43 4.32 8.54 -11.63
C CYS A 43 4.60 9.26 -12.95
N GLY A 44 3.56 9.86 -13.54
CA GLY A 44 3.65 10.54 -14.83
C GLY A 44 4.25 9.68 -15.95
N GLY A 45 3.94 8.38 -15.98
CA GLY A 45 4.44 7.45 -16.99
C GLY A 45 5.84 6.88 -16.74
N LYS A 46 6.49 7.24 -15.61
CA LYS A 46 7.77 6.66 -15.20
C LYS A 46 7.60 5.58 -14.14
N VAL A 47 8.50 4.60 -14.19
CA VAL A 47 8.59 3.49 -13.25
C VAL A 47 9.30 3.97 -11.98
N GLY A 48 8.56 4.03 -10.88
CA GLY A 48 9.06 4.32 -9.54
C GLY A 48 9.49 3.05 -8.78
N PRO A 49 9.73 3.16 -7.47
CA PRO A 49 10.20 2.05 -6.66
C PRO A 49 9.13 0.97 -6.48
N GLU A 50 9.59 -0.21 -6.11
CA GLU A 50 8.78 -1.37 -5.70
C GLU A 50 8.18 -1.11 -4.31
N ASP A 51 7.02 -0.45 -4.27
CA ASP A 51 6.46 0.11 -3.04
C ASP A 51 5.18 -0.60 -2.55
N SER A 52 4.77 -1.66 -3.24
CA SER A 52 3.56 -2.38 -2.88
C SER A 52 3.62 -3.85 -3.26
N LEU A 53 2.92 -4.66 -2.48
CA LEU A 53 2.74 -6.09 -2.71
C LEU A 53 1.30 -6.34 -3.13
N VAL A 54 1.09 -7.11 -4.19
CA VAL A 54 -0.24 -7.57 -4.61
C VAL A 54 -0.31 -9.08 -4.39
N ILE A 55 -1.32 -9.54 -3.67
CA ILE A 55 -1.54 -10.96 -3.39
C ILE A 55 -2.83 -11.40 -4.09
N HIS A 56 -2.72 -12.41 -4.95
CA HIS A 56 -3.84 -13.06 -5.60
C HIS A 56 -4.05 -14.45 -5.00
N GLN A 57 -5.16 -14.65 -4.28
CA GLN A 57 -5.40 -15.93 -3.61
C GLN A 57 -6.89 -16.26 -3.53
N ARG A 58 -7.31 -17.37 -4.15
CA ARG A 58 -8.68 -17.92 -4.01
C ARG A 58 -9.80 -16.89 -4.25
N GLY A 59 -9.64 -16.04 -5.27
CA GLY A 59 -10.62 -15.00 -5.63
C GLY A 59 -10.51 -13.71 -4.80
N LEU A 60 -9.54 -13.62 -3.89
CA LEU A 60 -9.10 -12.40 -3.21
C LEU A 60 -7.97 -11.75 -4.02
N THR A 61 -8.04 -10.43 -4.17
CA THR A 61 -6.90 -9.61 -4.60
C THR A 61 -6.67 -8.53 -3.55
N MET A 62 -5.49 -8.54 -2.95
CA MET A 62 -5.11 -7.59 -1.89
C MET A 62 -3.86 -6.84 -2.33
N ARG A 63 -3.90 -5.50 -2.35
CA ARG A 63 -2.70 -4.67 -2.51
C ARG A 63 -2.32 -4.12 -1.16
N ILE A 64 -1.05 -4.23 -0.77
CA ILE A 64 -0.54 -3.77 0.52
C ILE A 64 0.55 -2.74 0.24
N ARG A 65 0.38 -1.54 0.80
CA ARG A 65 1.39 -0.49 0.74
C ARG A 65 1.58 0.09 2.14
N PHE A 66 2.84 0.27 2.52
CA PHE A 66 3.23 0.91 3.76
C PHE A 66 4.01 2.19 3.48
N GLU A 67 3.71 3.21 4.25
CA GLU A 67 4.36 4.50 4.23
C GLU A 67 4.87 4.81 5.62
N ARG A 68 6.12 5.28 5.71
CA ARG A 68 6.61 5.87 6.94
C ARG A 68 5.96 7.24 7.13
N GLN A 69 5.47 7.50 8.32
CA GLN A 69 4.97 8.82 8.72
C GLN A 69 5.78 9.32 9.90
N GLU A 70 5.66 10.62 10.20
CA GLU A 70 6.22 11.18 11.41
C GLU A 70 5.67 10.42 12.63
N GLY A 71 6.57 9.81 13.39
CA GLY A 71 6.25 9.04 14.58
C GLY A 71 5.48 7.73 14.32
N GLY A 72 5.55 7.09 13.14
CA GLY A 72 4.89 5.80 12.96
C GLY A 72 4.88 5.26 11.53
N ILE A 73 3.99 4.28 11.29
CA ILE A 73 3.68 3.77 9.95
C ILE A 73 2.20 3.91 9.62
N ARG A 74 1.92 4.06 8.33
CA ARG A 74 0.58 3.98 7.73
C ARG A 74 0.54 2.85 6.73
N ALA A 75 -0.49 2.01 6.81
CA ALA A 75 -0.81 1.01 5.79
C ALA A 75 -2.04 1.43 4.99
N ASN A 76 -1.99 1.22 3.69
CA ASN A 76 -3.15 1.25 2.80
C ASN A 76 -3.27 -0.13 2.16
N ILE A 77 -4.35 -0.83 2.49
CA ILE A 77 -4.59 -2.21 2.06
C ILE A 77 -5.91 -2.30 1.30
N PRO A 78 -5.95 -1.94 0.00
CA PRO A 78 -7.09 -2.23 -0.85
C PRO A 78 -7.29 -3.74 -1.00
N ILE A 79 -8.51 -4.20 -0.75
CA ILE A 79 -8.98 -5.57 -0.88
C ILE A 79 -10.12 -5.59 -1.89
N SER A 80 -10.03 -6.51 -2.84
CA SER A 80 -11.07 -6.76 -3.83
C SER A 80 -11.36 -8.25 -3.93
N VAL A 81 -12.62 -8.57 -4.20
CA VAL A 81 -13.11 -9.93 -4.46
C VAL A 81 -13.91 -9.96 -5.74
N ALA A 82 -14.13 -11.15 -6.31
CA ALA A 82 -14.99 -11.32 -7.47
C ALA A 82 -16.38 -10.71 -7.24
N GLY A 83 -17.01 -10.19 -8.29
CA GLY A 83 -18.32 -9.54 -8.20
C GLY A 83 -19.38 -10.45 -7.59
N GLY A 84 -20.11 -9.94 -6.59
CA GLY A 84 -21.13 -10.70 -5.87
C GLY A 84 -20.60 -11.62 -4.76
N ALA A 85 -19.28 -11.69 -4.56
CA ALA A 85 -18.71 -12.40 -3.43
C ALA A 85 -18.90 -11.62 -2.12
N LYS A 86 -19.26 -12.34 -1.04
CA LYS A 86 -19.34 -11.78 0.31
C LYS A 86 -17.98 -11.91 0.99
N LEU A 87 -17.39 -10.78 1.36
CA LEU A 87 -16.13 -10.72 2.12
C LEU A 87 -16.44 -10.37 3.57
N ARG A 88 -15.97 -11.19 4.50
CA ARG A 88 -16.03 -10.93 5.95
C ARG A 88 -14.63 -11.08 6.55
N VAL A 89 -14.25 -10.17 7.45
CA VAL A 89 -13.03 -10.31 8.25
C VAL A 89 -13.40 -11.07 9.53
N LEU A 90 -12.79 -12.23 9.76
CA LEU A 90 -13.08 -13.02 10.96
C LEU A 90 -12.38 -12.42 12.20
N PRO A 91 -12.85 -12.76 13.42
CA PRO A 91 -12.21 -12.32 14.64
C PRO A 91 -10.71 -12.62 14.65
N GLY A 92 -9.92 -11.57 14.88
CA GLY A 92 -8.46 -11.61 14.83
C GLY A 92 -7.88 -10.19 14.82
N ALA A 93 -6.57 -10.08 14.76
CA ALA A 93 -5.88 -8.80 14.62
C ALA A 93 -4.94 -8.86 13.42
N PHE A 94 -4.79 -7.73 12.74
CA PHE A 94 -3.61 -7.51 11.92
C PHE A 94 -2.44 -7.36 12.88
N VAL A 95 -1.40 -8.16 12.73
CA VAL A 95 -0.25 -8.11 13.64
C VAL A 95 0.94 -7.61 12.84
N LEU A 96 1.60 -6.59 13.37
CA LEU A 96 2.91 -6.16 12.93
C LEU A 96 3.93 -6.61 13.97
N GLU A 97 4.94 -7.32 13.51
CA GLU A 97 6.04 -7.83 14.33
C GLU A 97 7.34 -7.25 13.78
N ASP A 98 8.04 -6.47 14.59
CA ASP A 98 9.40 -6.00 14.29
C ASP A 98 10.33 -7.20 14.28
N LEU A 99 10.96 -7.48 13.13
CA LEU A 99 11.86 -8.62 12.97
C LEU A 99 13.32 -8.28 13.32
N ALA A 100 13.62 -7.00 13.52
CA ALA A 100 14.95 -6.53 13.93
C ALA A 100 15.02 -6.21 15.43
N GLY A 101 13.88 -6.18 16.13
CA GLY A 101 13.77 -5.86 17.55
C GLY A 101 12.68 -6.69 18.25
N GLU A 102 12.17 -6.20 19.38
CA GLU A 102 11.12 -6.89 20.16
C GLU A 102 9.73 -6.23 20.04
N GLY A 103 9.56 -5.29 19.10
CA GLY A 103 8.32 -4.54 18.93
C GLY A 103 7.19 -5.37 18.32
N ARG A 104 6.00 -5.38 18.94
CA ARG A 104 4.80 -5.99 18.37
C ARG A 104 3.60 -5.06 18.51
N ALA A 105 2.93 -4.78 17.39
CA ALA A 105 1.69 -4.01 17.37
C ALA A 105 0.54 -4.89 16.87
N ALA A 106 -0.46 -5.10 17.72
CA ALA A 106 -1.71 -5.75 17.33
C ALA A 106 -2.74 -4.68 16.96
N LEU A 107 -3.10 -4.64 15.69
CA LEU A 107 -4.07 -3.73 15.14
C LEU A 107 -5.39 -4.45 15.04
N ARG A 108 -6.32 -4.06 15.92
CA ARG A 108 -7.72 -4.36 15.68
C ARG A 108 -8.16 -3.50 14.49
N PRO A 109 -8.96 -4.02 13.55
CA PRO A 109 -9.56 -3.20 12.51
C PRO A 109 -10.36 -2.08 13.19
N GLN A 110 -9.78 -0.89 13.30
CA GLN A 110 -10.55 0.29 13.68
C GLN A 110 -11.34 0.67 12.44
N THR A 111 -12.64 0.89 12.64
CA THR A 111 -13.66 1.05 11.61
C THR A 111 -13.15 1.89 10.44
N LEU A 112 -13.29 1.33 9.23
CA LEU A 112 -12.98 1.94 7.95
C LEU A 112 -13.44 3.41 7.89
N MET A 113 -12.51 4.36 8.02
CA MET A 113 -12.77 5.75 7.63
C MET A 113 -12.19 5.99 6.25
N GLY A 114 -13.08 6.11 5.25
CA GLY A 114 -12.77 6.85 4.02
C GLY A 114 -13.00 6.10 2.71
N ALA A 115 -14.20 6.31 2.15
CA ALA A 115 -14.49 6.44 0.72
C ALA A 115 -14.41 5.20 -0.18
N ILE A 116 -15.21 4.15 0.09
CA ILE A 116 -16.11 3.45 -0.87
C ILE A 116 -17.17 2.74 0.00
N ARG A 117 -18.47 3.06 -0.17
CA ARG A 117 -19.66 2.49 0.53
C ARG A 117 -19.31 1.54 1.70
N SER A 118 -18.98 2.12 2.85
CA SER A 118 -18.72 1.38 4.08
C SER A 118 -20.03 0.95 4.71
N GLY A 119 -20.61 -0.13 4.21
CA GLY A 119 -21.52 -0.94 5.02
C GLY A 119 -20.72 -1.69 6.10
N PRO A 120 -21.36 -2.14 7.20
CA PRO A 120 -20.82 -3.10 8.14
C PRO A 120 -19.96 -4.18 7.47
N ILE A 121 -18.92 -4.64 8.16
CA ILE A 121 -18.03 -5.72 7.68
C ILE A 121 -18.83 -7.01 7.39
N ASP A 122 -20.06 -7.11 7.90
CA ASP A 122 -20.98 -8.24 7.73
C ASP A 122 -22.02 -8.06 6.61
N GLU A 123 -22.06 -6.92 5.90
CA GLU A 123 -23.05 -6.72 4.83
C GLU A 123 -22.60 -7.31 3.48
N PRO A 124 -23.47 -8.10 2.79
CA PRO A 124 -23.25 -8.53 1.43
C PRO A 124 -23.02 -7.32 0.51
N VAL A 125 -21.94 -7.35 -0.28
CA VAL A 125 -21.72 -6.33 -1.30
C VAL A 125 -22.09 -6.89 -2.66
N GLU A 126 -23.06 -6.27 -3.33
CA GLU A 126 -23.39 -6.58 -4.73
C GLU A 126 -22.44 -5.80 -5.66
N GLY A 127 -21.68 -6.51 -6.49
CA GLY A 127 -20.67 -5.95 -7.43
C GLY A 127 -19.21 -6.16 -7.00
N PRO A 128 -18.22 -5.72 -7.81
CA PRO A 128 -16.81 -5.74 -7.43
C PRO A 128 -16.60 -4.77 -6.25
N ALA A 129 -16.53 -5.34 -5.05
CA ALA A 129 -16.37 -4.57 -3.82
C ALA A 129 -14.90 -4.28 -3.58
N LEU A 130 -14.45 -3.07 -3.92
CA LEU A 130 -13.17 -2.57 -3.43
C LEU A 130 -13.38 -2.01 -2.02
N ARG A 131 -12.89 -2.71 -1.00
CA ARG A 131 -12.80 -2.20 0.38
C ARG A 131 -11.35 -1.84 0.65
N SER A 132 -11.06 -0.70 1.25
CA SER A 132 -9.69 -0.37 1.68
C SER A 132 -9.58 -0.38 3.19
N LEU A 133 -8.58 -1.09 3.72
CA LEU A 133 -8.20 -1.01 5.12
C LEU A 133 -7.07 -0.01 5.27
N LEU A 134 -7.35 1.05 6.02
CA LEU A 134 -6.34 2.02 6.41
C LEU A 134 -5.92 1.73 7.85
N LEU A 135 -4.63 1.47 8.04
CA LEU A 135 -4.05 1.21 9.36
C LEU A 135 -3.07 2.33 9.68
N ARG A 136 -3.12 2.86 10.91
CA ARG A 136 -2.11 3.80 11.42
C ARG A 136 -1.57 3.26 12.73
N VAL A 137 -0.25 3.19 12.83
CA VAL A 137 0.44 2.64 14.00
C VAL A 137 1.41 3.69 14.51
N PRO A 138 1.02 4.46 15.54
CA PRO A 138 1.94 5.41 16.15
C PRO A 138 3.08 4.64 16.84
N GLU A 139 4.23 5.30 16.96
CA GLU A 139 5.43 4.85 17.68
C GLU A 139 6.02 3.54 17.18
N PHE A 140 5.59 3.06 16.01
CA PHE A 140 6.14 1.87 15.35
C PHE A 140 6.90 2.31 14.10
N SER A 141 8.22 2.13 14.07
CA SER A 141 9.07 2.51 12.92
C SER A 141 10.24 1.53 12.74
N PRO A 142 9.96 0.24 12.56
CA PRO A 142 11.00 -0.78 12.42
C PRO A 142 11.76 -0.63 11.10
N THR A 143 12.98 -1.15 11.06
CA THR A 143 13.75 -1.30 9.81
C THR A 143 13.32 -2.53 9.01
N ARG A 144 12.77 -3.55 9.68
CA ARG A 144 12.18 -4.74 9.04
C ARG A 144 11.02 -5.25 9.89
N PHE A 145 9.90 -5.62 9.27
CA PHE A 145 8.77 -6.17 10.01
C PHE A 145 7.96 -7.19 9.21
N ARG A 146 7.17 -7.97 9.92
CA ARG A 146 6.21 -8.93 9.39
C ARG A 146 4.79 -8.47 9.64
N LEU A 147 3.97 -8.45 8.59
CA LEU A 147 2.52 -8.28 8.67
C LEU A 147 1.85 -9.66 8.63
N THR A 148 1.05 -9.96 9.65
CA THR A 148 0.17 -11.13 9.70
C THR A 148 -1.29 -10.67 9.58
N PHE A 149 -2.05 -11.35 8.72
CA PHE A 149 -3.45 -11.05 8.47
C PHE A 149 -4.36 -11.85 9.40
N PRO A 150 -5.49 -11.29 9.85
CA PRO A 150 -6.56 -12.11 10.42
C PRO A 150 -7.13 -13.04 9.34
N PRO A 151 -7.74 -14.17 9.72
CA PRO A 151 -8.47 -15.00 8.76
C PRO A 151 -9.57 -14.19 8.08
N LEU A 152 -9.71 -14.39 6.77
CA LEU A 152 -10.78 -13.78 5.98
C LEU A 152 -11.79 -14.86 5.60
N GLU A 153 -13.02 -14.48 5.33
CA GLU A 153 -14.04 -15.37 4.81
C GLU A 153 -14.61 -14.80 3.50
N ILE A 154 -14.60 -15.62 2.45
CA ILE A 154 -15.14 -15.28 1.13
C ILE A 154 -16.20 -16.32 0.78
N ASN A 155 -17.46 -15.88 0.63
CA ASN A 155 -18.59 -16.78 0.35
C ASN A 155 -18.69 -17.96 1.34
N GLY A 156 -18.48 -17.70 2.63
CA GLY A 156 -18.52 -18.73 3.68
C GLY A 156 -17.27 -19.62 3.76
N ARG A 157 -16.25 -19.40 2.92
CA ARG A 157 -14.99 -20.15 2.95
C ARG A 157 -13.89 -19.34 3.59
N VAL A 158 -13.19 -19.93 4.56
CA VAL A 158 -12.04 -19.30 5.20
C VAL A 158 -10.85 -19.26 4.24
N VAL A 159 -10.27 -18.07 4.10
CA VAL A 159 -9.06 -17.78 3.34
C VAL A 159 -8.02 -17.23 4.30
N THR A 160 -6.90 -17.94 4.41
CA THR A 160 -5.74 -17.51 5.19
C THR A 160 -4.68 -16.97 4.23
N VAL A 161 -4.29 -15.72 4.44
CA VAL A 161 -3.17 -15.09 3.73
C VAL A 161 -1.92 -15.33 4.57
N ALA A 162 -0.85 -15.83 3.96
CA ALA A 162 0.39 -16.05 4.71
C ALA A 162 1.00 -14.70 5.15
N PRO A 163 1.80 -14.69 6.23
CA PRO A 163 2.48 -13.48 6.65
C PRO A 163 3.43 -12.95 5.57
N VAL A 164 3.57 -11.62 5.52
CA VAL A 164 4.42 -10.96 4.54
C VAL A 164 5.41 -10.04 5.23
N ASP A 165 6.64 -10.05 4.75
CA ASP A 165 7.74 -9.27 5.33
C ASP A 165 7.99 -8.01 4.51
N PHE A 166 8.41 -6.95 5.19
CA PHE A 166 8.74 -5.65 4.61
C PHE A 166 10.06 -5.12 5.18
N ASP A 167 10.88 -4.52 4.31
CA ASP A 167 12.12 -3.86 4.66
C ASP A 167 12.03 -2.35 4.43
N TYR A 168 12.48 -1.56 5.40
CA TYR A 168 12.59 -0.11 5.23
C TYR A 168 13.73 0.22 4.27
N ARG A 169 13.43 1.06 3.28
CA ARG A 169 14.41 1.68 2.38
C ARG A 169 14.40 3.17 2.65
N ALA A 170 15.58 3.76 2.88
CA ALA A 170 15.75 5.18 3.16
C ALA A 170 15.43 6.13 1.97
N GLY A 171 14.74 5.62 0.94
CA GLY A 171 14.53 6.31 -0.31
C GLY A 171 15.54 5.87 -1.35
N GLU A 172 15.06 5.47 -2.52
CA GLU A 172 15.89 5.34 -3.71
C GLU A 172 15.79 6.64 -4.51
N VAL A 173 16.84 6.97 -5.28
CA VAL A 173 16.79 8.10 -6.19
C VAL A 173 16.00 7.67 -7.42
N GLY A 174 14.79 8.20 -7.58
CA GLY A 174 14.00 8.05 -8.80
C GLY A 174 13.96 9.34 -9.61
N ILE A 175 13.85 9.21 -10.93
CA ILE A 175 13.66 10.37 -11.83
C ILE A 175 12.15 10.60 -11.97
N TYR A 176 11.63 11.70 -11.42
CA TYR A 176 10.19 12.02 -11.47
C TYR A 176 9.93 13.23 -12.38
N PRO A 177 8.82 13.24 -13.14
CA PRO A 177 8.35 14.50 -13.70
C PRO A 177 7.90 15.43 -12.56
N LEU A 178 8.01 16.74 -12.75
CA LEU A 178 7.65 17.78 -11.77
C LEU A 178 6.16 17.77 -11.34
N ASN A 179 5.31 16.96 -11.99
CA ASN A 179 3.84 16.99 -11.86
C ASN A 179 3.30 15.72 -11.18
N CYS A 180 4.11 15.16 -10.29
CA CYS A 180 3.81 14.08 -9.38
C CYS A 180 3.53 14.69 -7.99
#